data_AF-A0A6A4ZW30-F1
#
_entry.id   AF-A0A6A4ZW30-F1
#
_cell.length_a   1.000
_cell.length_b   1.000
_cell.length_c   1.000
_cell.angle_alpha   90.00
_cell.angle_beta   90.00
_cell.angle_gamma   90.00
#
_symmetry.space_group_name_H-M   'P 1'
#
loop_
_entity.id
_entity.type
_entity.pdbx_description
1 polymer ?
#
loop_
_entity_poly.entity_id
_entity_poly.type
_entity_poly.pdbx_seq_one_letter_code
_entity_poly.pdbx_strand_id
1 'polypeptide(L)'
;GVIEGLVEADVATKHRLEPGKMFFVDFDQGRVISDLEIKATVSGSRPYGDWVQHMVRFQNVRGTSLNDAKPAKNNGAMMPTDMPRRLNLYGFTTETMEMLLVPMGLEYKEALGSMGNDAPLAVLSEQPKLPNEYFKQLFAQVTNPPIDPIREDLVMSLRCPVGPEENVLDVSADHAKRY
;
A
#
# COMPACT_ATOMS: atom_id res chain seq x y z
N GLY A 1 23.12 9.78 -28.46
CA GLY A 1 24.26 9.43 -27.59
C GLY A 1 24.52 7.94 -27.46
N VAL A 2 23.99 7.11 -28.37
CA VAL A 2 24.25 5.65 -28.40
C VAL A 2 24.36 5.20 -29.86
N ILE A 3 23.54 5.79 -30.74
CA ILE A 3 23.68 5.66 -32.19
C ILE A 3 24.43 6.89 -32.72
N GLU A 4 25.56 6.64 -33.37
CA GLU A 4 26.36 7.65 -34.08
C GLU A 4 25.87 7.79 -35.53
N GLY A 5 25.93 8.99 -36.10
CA GLY A 5 25.59 9.24 -37.51
C GLY A 5 24.14 9.66 -37.82
N LEU A 6 23.28 9.80 -36.81
CA LEU A 6 21.94 10.40 -36.98
C LEU A 6 22.07 11.93 -37.13
N VAL A 7 21.61 12.48 -38.26
CA VAL A 7 21.62 13.92 -38.51
C VAL A 7 20.48 14.57 -37.74
N GLU A 8 20.79 15.61 -36.98
CA GLU A 8 19.81 16.30 -36.12
C GLU A 8 18.59 16.83 -36.89
N ALA A 9 18.80 17.24 -38.14
CA ALA A 9 17.74 17.72 -39.03
C ALA A 9 16.68 16.65 -39.36
N ASP A 10 17.03 15.36 -39.29
CA ASP A 10 16.12 14.25 -39.59
C ASP A 10 15.35 13.78 -38.35
N VAL A 11 15.63 14.35 -37.17
CA VAL A 11 14.99 13.94 -35.91
C VAL A 11 13.64 14.63 -35.76
N ALA A 12 12.57 13.88 -36.02
CA ALA A 12 11.21 14.40 -35.86
C ALA A 12 10.86 14.71 -34.39
N THR A 13 11.22 13.83 -33.44
CA THR A 13 10.88 13.99 -32.02
C THR A 13 11.95 13.39 -31.11
N LYS A 14 12.25 14.08 -30.00
CA LYS A 14 13.08 13.56 -28.90
C LYS A 14 12.27 13.54 -27.62
N HIS A 15 12.12 12.35 -27.04
CA HIS A 15 11.40 12.19 -25.78
C HIS A 15 12.01 11.06 -24.94
N ARG A 16 11.61 10.98 -23.67
CA ARG A 16 11.96 9.90 -22.75
C ARG A 16 10.70 9.20 -22.28
N LEU A 17 10.83 7.95 -21.88
CA LEU A 17 9.70 7.24 -21.26
C LEU A 17 9.45 7.81 -19.86
N GLU A 18 8.19 8.14 -19.58
CA GLU A 18 7.73 8.63 -18.28
C GLU A 18 7.07 7.49 -17.48
N PRO A 19 6.98 7.60 -16.14
CA PRO A 19 6.36 6.57 -15.31
C PRO A 19 4.97 6.14 -15.83
N GLY A 20 4.81 4.83 -16.06
CA GLY A 20 3.56 4.24 -16.52
C GLY A 20 3.21 4.46 -18.00
N LYS A 21 4.04 5.15 -18.79
CA LYS A 21 3.85 5.25 -20.25
C LYS A 21 4.50 4.08 -20.99
N MET A 22 3.96 3.75 -22.16
CA MET A 22 4.45 2.72 -23.05
C MET A 22 4.94 3.31 -24.38
N PHE A 23 5.95 2.67 -24.99
CA PHE A 23 6.38 2.92 -26.36
C PHE A 23 6.18 1.63 -27.17
N PHE A 24 5.36 1.69 -28.22
CA PHE A 24 5.00 0.53 -29.01
C PHE A 24 5.06 0.84 -30.50
N VAL A 25 5.62 -0.08 -31.26
CA VAL A 25 5.69 -0.03 -32.72
C VAL A 25 4.96 -1.24 -33.26
N ASP A 26 3.92 -0.99 -34.05
CA ASP A 26 3.19 -2.02 -34.76
C ASP A 26 3.80 -2.16 -36.16
N PHE A 27 4.45 -3.30 -36.42
CA PHE A 27 5.12 -3.58 -37.69
C PHE A 27 4.15 -3.95 -38.81
N ASP A 28 2.98 -4.50 -38.49
CA ASP A 28 1.97 -4.85 -39.49
C ASP A 28 1.29 -3.58 -40.00
N GLN A 29 1.05 -2.61 -39.11
CA GLN A 29 0.55 -1.29 -39.47
C GLN A 29 1.65 -0.31 -39.92
N GLY A 30 2.92 -0.65 -39.69
CA GLY A 30 4.07 0.17 -40.04
C GLY A 30 4.13 1.52 -39.31
N ARG A 31 3.59 1.62 -38.09
CA ARG A 31 3.51 2.90 -37.35
C ARG A 31 3.77 2.74 -35.85
N VAL A 32 4.18 3.86 -35.24
CA VAL A 32 4.27 3.98 -33.78
C VAL A 32 2.87 4.21 -33.21
N ILE A 33 2.47 3.40 -32.24
CA ILE A 33 1.18 3.54 -31.55
C ILE A 33 1.40 4.32 -30.26
N SER A 34 0.54 5.30 -30.00
CA SER A 34 0.65 6.11 -28.79
C SER A 34 0.21 5.35 -27.53
N ASP A 35 0.77 5.71 -26.37
CA ASP A 35 0.41 5.14 -25.07
C ASP A 35 -1.11 5.20 -24.80
N LEU A 36 -1.75 6.32 -25.14
CA LEU A 36 -3.19 6.51 -24.96
C LEU A 36 -4.01 5.57 -25.84
N GLU A 37 -3.59 5.37 -27.09
CA GLU A 37 -4.29 4.49 -28.04
C GLU A 37 -4.21 3.02 -27.60
N ILE A 38 -3.04 2.57 -27.12
CA ILE A 38 -2.87 1.21 -26.57
C ILE A 38 -3.79 1.03 -25.37
N LYS A 39 -3.73 1.95 -24.40
CA LYS A 39 -4.52 1.88 -23.17
C LYS A 39 -6.02 1.96 -23.45
N ALA A 40 -6.45 2.79 -24.40
CA ALA A 40 -7.85 2.88 -24.81
C ALA A 40 -8.34 1.60 -25.48
N THR A 41 -7.52 0.97 -26.32
CA THR A 41 -7.86 -0.30 -26.97
C THR A 41 -8.01 -1.42 -25.93
N VAL A 42 -7.06 -1.51 -24.99
CA VAL A 42 -7.09 -2.53 -23.93
C VAL A 42 -8.24 -2.28 -22.97
N SER A 43 -8.44 -1.05 -22.49
CA SER A 43 -9.52 -0.71 -21.55
C SER A 43 -10.91 -0.78 -22.18
N GLY A 44 -11.02 -0.59 -23.49
CA GLY A 44 -12.27 -0.74 -24.25
C GLY A 44 -12.59 -2.17 -24.67
N SER A 45 -11.64 -3.12 -24.52
CA SER A 45 -11.84 -4.50 -24.98
C SER A 45 -13.00 -5.22 -24.27
N ARG A 46 -13.33 -4.80 -23.05
CA ARG A 46 -14.36 -5.39 -22.19
C ARG A 46 -14.96 -4.31 -21.27
N PRO A 47 -16.15 -4.53 -20.69
CA PRO A 47 -16.79 -3.55 -19.81
C PRO A 47 -16.17 -3.56 -18.39
N TYR A 48 -14.86 -3.29 -18.28
CA TYR A 48 -14.17 -3.27 -16.98
C TYR A 48 -14.76 -2.23 -16.02
N GLY A 49 -15.25 -1.10 -16.56
CA GLY A 49 -15.94 -0.08 -15.77
C GLY A 49 -17.16 -0.64 -15.04
N ASP A 50 -17.99 -1.40 -15.75
CA ASP A 50 -19.18 -2.03 -15.18
C ASP A 50 -18.77 -3.06 -14.13
N TRP A 51 -17.74 -3.87 -14.39
CA TRP A 51 -17.27 -4.88 -13.43
C TRP A 51 -16.79 -4.23 -12.12
N VAL A 52 -15.99 -3.17 -12.22
CA VAL A 52 -15.45 -2.46 -11.04
C VAL A 52 -16.54 -1.75 -10.26
N GLN A 53 -17.63 -1.29 -10.90
CA GLN A 53 -18.77 -0.69 -10.19
C GLN A 53 -19.50 -1.69 -9.29
N HIS A 54 -19.49 -2.98 -9.63
CA HIS A 54 -20.10 -4.04 -8.82
C HIS A 54 -19.17 -4.54 -7.70
N MET A 55 -17.93 -4.04 -7.61
CA MET A 55 -17.00 -4.37 -6.54
C MET A 55 -17.52 -3.83 -5.21
N VAL A 56 -17.68 -4.72 -4.23
CA VAL A 56 -18.09 -4.33 -2.89
C VAL A 56 -16.90 -3.70 -2.20
N ARG A 57 -17.02 -2.44 -1.76
CA ARG A 57 -15.99 -1.78 -0.95
C ARG A 57 -16.44 -1.77 0.49
N PHE A 58 -15.57 -2.13 1.42
CA PHE A 58 -15.90 -2.15 2.85
C PHE A 58 -16.38 -0.79 3.39
N GLN A 59 -15.96 0.31 2.76
CA GLN A 59 -16.42 1.69 3.06
C GLN A 59 -17.92 1.92 2.75
N ASN A 60 -18.52 1.09 1.89
CA ASN A 60 -19.93 1.16 1.52
C ASN A 60 -20.83 0.32 2.45
N VAL A 61 -20.25 -0.39 3.42
CA VAL A 61 -20.99 -1.16 4.41
C VAL A 61 -21.54 -0.19 5.49
N ARG A 62 -22.84 -0.22 5.76
CA ARG A 62 -23.46 0.66 6.77
C ARG A 62 -22.75 0.52 8.12
N GLY A 63 -22.34 1.65 8.70
CA GLY A 63 -21.67 1.72 10.01
C GLY A 63 -20.13 1.71 9.97
N THR A 64 -19.51 1.67 8.79
CA THR A 64 -18.05 1.74 8.63
C THR A 64 -17.54 3.09 8.14
N SER A 65 -18.43 3.97 7.64
CA SER A 65 -18.11 5.36 7.35
C SER A 65 -17.88 6.12 8.66
N LEU A 66 -16.72 6.78 8.80
CA LEU A 66 -16.38 7.59 9.97
C LEU A 66 -17.42 8.70 10.26
N ASN A 67 -18.16 9.14 9.24
CA ASN A 67 -19.22 10.15 9.38
C ASN A 67 -20.57 9.55 9.83
N ASP A 68 -20.83 8.27 9.57
CA ASP A 68 -22.03 7.54 10.02
C ASP A 68 -21.78 6.70 11.27
N ALA A 69 -20.52 6.60 11.70
CA ALA A 69 -20.11 6.05 12.97
C ALA A 69 -20.69 6.95 14.05
N LYS A 70 -21.93 6.65 14.47
CA LYS A 70 -22.41 7.12 15.77
C LYS A 70 -21.31 6.78 16.76
N PRO A 71 -20.82 7.73 17.58
CA PRO A 71 -19.82 7.42 18.59
C PRO A 71 -20.34 6.19 19.29
N ALA A 72 -19.54 5.11 19.28
CA ALA A 72 -19.94 3.84 19.85
C ALA A 72 -20.61 4.20 21.17
N LYS A 73 -21.92 3.93 21.27
CA LYS A 73 -22.62 4.18 22.53
C LYS A 73 -21.77 3.39 23.51
N ASN A 74 -21.08 4.11 24.38
CA ASN A 74 -20.33 3.47 25.44
C ASN A 74 -21.45 2.78 26.21
N ASN A 75 -21.67 1.49 25.96
CA ASN A 75 -22.90 0.78 26.33
C ASN A 75 -22.94 0.55 27.85
N GLY A 76 -22.31 1.44 28.63
CA GLY A 76 -21.96 1.19 30.02
C GLY A 76 -21.12 -0.07 30.17
N ALA A 77 -20.46 -0.55 29.10
CA ALA A 77 -19.52 -1.64 29.18
C ALA A 77 -18.32 -1.11 29.95
N MET A 78 -18.42 -1.20 31.29
CA MET A 78 -17.34 -0.94 32.21
C MET A 78 -16.11 -1.63 31.63
N MET A 79 -15.00 -0.89 31.51
CA MET A 79 -13.75 -1.52 31.08
C MET A 79 -13.60 -2.81 31.89
N PRO A 80 -13.37 -3.95 31.24
CA PRO A 80 -13.23 -5.21 31.96
C PRO A 80 -12.25 -5.00 33.11
N THR A 81 -12.64 -5.40 34.33
CA THR A 81 -11.79 -5.22 35.51
C THR A 81 -10.43 -5.93 35.35
N ASP A 82 -10.33 -6.85 34.40
CA ASP A 82 -9.11 -7.55 34.03
C ASP A 82 -8.31 -6.90 32.89
N MET A 83 -8.67 -5.70 32.42
CA MET A 83 -7.95 -4.99 31.35
C MET A 83 -6.44 -4.85 31.62
N PRO A 84 -5.98 -4.45 32.82
CA PRO A 84 -4.54 -4.38 33.11
C PRO A 84 -3.85 -5.75 32.97
N ARG A 85 -4.53 -6.82 33.37
CA ARG A 85 -4.03 -8.19 33.23
C ARG A 85 -3.91 -8.59 31.76
N ARG A 86 -4.88 -8.20 30.92
CA ARG A 86 -4.86 -8.47 29.48
C ARG A 86 -3.76 -7.69 28.78
N LEU A 87 -3.55 -6.42 29.13
CA LEU A 87 -2.45 -5.60 28.60
C LEU A 87 -1.10 -6.25 28.92
N ASN A 88 -0.88 -6.63 30.18
CA ASN A 88 0.33 -7.33 30.58
C ASN A 88 0.52 -8.67 29.84
N LEU A 89 -0.55 -9.44 29.62
CA LEU A 89 -0.50 -10.71 28.89
C LEU A 89 -0.01 -10.53 27.44
N TYR A 90 -0.38 -9.41 26.79
CA TYR A 90 0.06 -9.06 25.45
C TYR A 90 1.36 -8.23 25.42
N GLY A 91 2.05 -8.11 26.55
CA GLY A 91 3.35 -7.42 26.63
C GLY A 91 3.27 -5.89 26.60
N PHE A 92 2.09 -5.29 26.80
CA PHE A 92 1.98 -3.85 26.96
C PHE A 92 2.49 -3.43 28.34
N THR A 93 3.50 -2.56 28.35
CA THR A 93 4.02 -1.93 29.57
C THR A 93 3.53 -0.49 29.67
N THR A 94 3.61 0.11 30.86
CA THR A 94 3.34 1.55 31.07
C THR A 94 4.16 2.40 30.12
N GLU A 95 5.43 2.04 29.93
CA GLU A 95 6.35 2.71 29.02
C GLU A 95 5.86 2.63 27.56
N THR A 96 5.51 1.44 27.06
CA THR A 96 4.98 1.29 25.69
C THR A 96 3.69 2.08 25.49
N MET A 97 2.82 2.11 26.49
CA MET A 97 1.58 2.89 26.44
C MET A 97 1.86 4.39 26.36
N GLU A 98 2.66 4.93 27.27
CA GLU A 98 2.95 6.36 27.38
C GLU A 98 3.84 6.87 26.24
N MET A 99 4.86 6.11 25.85
CA MET A 99 5.82 6.55 24.84
C MET A 99 5.37 6.27 23.40
N LEU A 100 4.59 5.22 23.13
CA LEU A 100 4.21 4.86 21.76
C LEU A 100 2.74 5.13 21.47
N LEU A 101 1.82 4.60 22.28
CA LEU A 101 0.38 4.65 21.97
C LEU A 101 -0.26 6.01 22.24
N VAL A 102 0.10 6.68 23.34
CA VAL A 102 -0.45 8.00 23.67
C VAL A 102 -0.11 9.05 22.60
N PRO A 103 1.13 9.17 22.09
CA PRO A 103 1.45 10.07 20.98
C PRO A 103 0.66 9.76 19.71
N MET A 104 0.49 8.48 19.35
CA MET A 104 -0.33 8.10 18.20
C MET A 104 -1.78 8.56 18.32
N GLY A 105 -2.36 8.49 19.53
CA GLY A 105 -3.73 8.92 19.78
C GLY A 105 -3.93 10.43 19.81
N LEU A 106 -2.93 11.20 20.26
CA LEU A 106 -3.03 12.65 20.41
C LEU A 106 -2.54 13.41 19.18
N GLU A 107 -1.42 12.97 18.59
CA GLU A 107 -0.72 13.66 17.51
C GLU A 107 -0.97 13.06 16.12
N TYR A 108 -1.62 11.89 16.05
CA TYR A 108 -1.84 11.14 14.81
C TYR A 108 -0.55 10.81 14.05
N LYS A 109 0.55 10.67 14.80
CA LYS A 109 1.88 10.35 14.30
C LYS A 109 2.50 9.27 15.16
N GLU A 110 3.38 8.48 14.57
CA GLU A 110 4.21 7.57 15.36
C GLU A 110 5.16 8.34 16.27
N ALA A 111 5.53 7.71 17.39
CA ALA A 111 6.44 8.30 18.35
C ALA A 111 7.85 8.41 17.76
N LEU A 112 8.49 9.57 17.97
CA LEU A 112 9.87 9.81 17.57
C LEU A 112 10.81 9.62 18.77
N GLY A 113 11.90 8.89 18.54
CA GLY A 113 12.97 8.68 19.52
C GLY A 113 14.34 9.06 18.95
N SER A 114 15.36 9.04 19.79
CA SER A 114 16.76 9.20 19.39
C SER A 114 17.63 8.13 20.07
N MET A 115 18.91 8.07 19.67
CA MET A 115 19.88 7.03 20.05
C MET A 115 19.63 5.65 19.43
N GLY A 116 20.62 4.77 19.55
CA GLY A 116 20.54 3.38 19.11
C GLY A 116 19.70 2.51 20.05
N ASN A 117 19.35 1.32 19.58
CA ASN A 117 18.72 0.32 20.44
C ASN A 117 19.80 -0.52 21.13
N ASP A 118 20.05 -0.23 22.40
CA ASP A 118 21.02 -0.94 23.25
C ASP A 118 20.43 -2.20 23.91
N ALA A 119 19.16 -2.53 23.66
CA ALA A 119 18.56 -3.75 24.17
C ALA A 119 19.18 -5.00 23.51
N PRO A 120 19.30 -6.13 24.24
CA PRO A 120 19.76 -7.37 23.65
C PRO A 120 18.82 -7.81 22.52
N LEU A 121 19.37 -8.52 21.53
CA LEU A 121 18.57 -9.19 20.51
C LEU A 121 17.52 -10.08 21.19
N ALA A 122 16.33 -10.19 20.60
CA ALA A 122 15.21 -10.91 21.22
C ALA A 122 15.56 -12.36 21.62
N VAL A 123 16.43 -13.02 20.86
CA VAL A 123 16.92 -14.39 21.15
C VAL A 123 17.90 -14.47 22.33
N LEU A 124 18.55 -13.36 22.68
CA LEU A 124 19.51 -13.26 23.79
C LEU A 124 18.91 -12.61 25.04
N SER A 125 17.65 -12.16 24.98
CA SER A 125 17.01 -11.47 26.08
C SER A 125 16.64 -12.46 27.19
N GLU A 126 16.89 -12.07 28.45
CA GLU A 126 16.40 -12.79 29.62
C GLU A 126 14.91 -12.50 29.90
N GLN A 127 14.35 -11.48 29.24
CA GLN A 127 12.94 -11.08 29.35
C GLN A 127 12.12 -11.72 28.21
N PRO A 128 10.84 -12.06 28.47
CA PRO A 128 9.96 -12.57 27.43
C PRO A 128 9.76 -11.52 26.33
N LYS A 129 10.00 -11.90 25.08
CA LYS A 129 9.84 -11.03 23.91
C LYS A 129 8.65 -11.43 23.06
N LEU A 130 8.00 -10.44 22.46
CA LEU A 130 6.89 -10.67 21.54
C LEU A 130 7.41 -11.23 20.20
N PRO A 131 6.61 -12.05 19.47
CA PRO A 131 7.03 -12.63 18.19
C PRO A 131 7.51 -11.59 17.17
N ASN A 132 6.89 -10.41 17.14
CA ASN A 132 7.27 -9.31 16.24
C ASN A 132 8.70 -8.80 16.47
N GLU A 133 9.28 -8.90 17.67
CA GLU A 133 10.66 -8.45 17.93
C GLU A 133 11.72 -9.31 17.22
N TYR A 134 11.36 -10.53 16.84
CA TYR A 134 12.22 -11.46 16.08
C TYR A 134 12.25 -11.15 14.59
N PHE A 135 11.23 -10.46 14.05
CA PHE A 135 11.18 -10.06 12.65
C PHE A 135 11.80 -8.69 12.47
N LYS A 136 12.78 -8.57 11.57
CA LYS A 136 13.40 -7.30 11.20
C LYS A 136 12.88 -6.84 9.85
N GLN A 137 12.50 -5.57 9.75
CA GLN A 137 12.08 -4.98 8.49
C GLN A 137 13.28 -4.93 7.55
N LEU A 138 13.13 -5.51 6.38
CA LEU A 138 14.12 -5.39 5.32
C LEU A 138 13.97 -4.02 4.65
N PHE A 139 15.09 -3.47 4.21
CA PHE A 139 15.09 -2.22 3.46
C PHE A 139 16.03 -2.34 2.26
N ALA A 140 15.67 -1.62 1.21
CA ALA A 140 16.42 -1.58 -0.03
C ALA A 140 17.71 -0.76 0.16
N GLN A 141 18.82 -1.27 -0.36
CA GLN A 141 20.10 -0.57 -0.42
C GLN A 141 20.74 -0.83 -1.78
N VAL A 142 21.22 0.23 -2.43
CA VAL A 142 21.97 0.25 -3.71
C VAL A 142 21.19 -0.30 -4.92
N THR A 143 20.72 -1.54 -4.82
CA THR A 143 20.03 -2.31 -5.87
C THR A 143 18.73 -1.66 -6.34
N ASN A 144 17.95 -1.08 -5.44
CA ASN A 144 16.79 -0.27 -5.76
C ASN A 144 16.64 0.87 -4.73
N PRO A 145 16.20 2.07 -5.16
CA PRO A 145 16.00 3.18 -4.24
C PRO A 145 14.71 2.98 -3.40
N PRO A 146 14.69 3.41 -2.12
CA PRO A 146 13.45 3.51 -1.36
C PRO A 146 12.56 4.64 -1.92
N ILE A 147 11.24 4.50 -1.74
CA ILE A 147 10.23 5.51 -2.13
C ILE A 147 9.99 6.44 -0.93
N ASP A 148 9.83 7.74 -1.18
CA ASP A 148 9.44 8.71 -0.15
C ASP A 148 7.92 8.59 0.13
N PRO A 149 7.49 8.07 1.29
CA PRO A 149 6.07 7.81 1.54
C PRO A 149 5.23 9.09 1.76
N ILE A 150 5.87 10.26 1.87
CA ILE A 150 5.20 11.55 2.05
C ILE A 150 5.15 12.31 0.73
N ARG A 151 6.26 12.39 0.00
CA ARG A 151 6.35 13.15 -1.25
C ARG A 151 5.83 12.38 -2.46
N GLU A 152 5.89 11.06 -2.40
CA GLU A 152 5.46 10.15 -3.47
C GLU A 152 4.29 9.27 -3.01
N ASP A 153 3.46 9.77 -2.10
CA ASP A 153 2.29 9.06 -1.56
C ASP A 153 1.31 8.60 -2.66
N LEU A 154 1.18 9.39 -3.73
CA LEU A 154 0.30 9.14 -4.86
C LEU A 154 0.60 7.82 -5.61
N VAL A 155 1.85 7.35 -5.59
CA VAL A 155 2.22 6.08 -6.24
C VAL A 155 2.13 4.89 -5.30
N MET A 156 1.76 5.10 -4.03
CA MET A 156 1.60 4.05 -3.02
C MET A 156 0.12 3.76 -2.76
N SER A 157 -0.20 2.56 -2.28
CA SER A 157 -1.56 2.18 -1.91
C SER A 157 -1.60 1.16 -0.79
N LEU A 158 -2.54 1.35 0.14
CA LEU A 158 -2.87 0.37 1.20
C LEU A 158 -4.14 -0.44 0.88
N ARG A 159 -4.60 -0.42 -0.39
CA ARG A 159 -5.77 -1.22 -0.80
C ARG A 159 -5.44 -2.70 -0.65
N CYS A 160 -6.33 -3.43 0.02
CA CYS A 160 -6.17 -4.86 0.28
C CYS A 160 -7.46 -5.58 -0.12
N PRO A 161 -7.53 -6.13 -1.36
CA PRO A 161 -8.70 -6.86 -1.80
C PRO A 161 -8.81 -8.21 -1.09
N VAL A 162 -9.94 -8.49 -0.47
CA VAL A 162 -10.21 -9.72 0.29
C VAL A 162 -11.14 -10.64 -0.50
N GLY A 163 -10.75 -11.90 -0.66
CA GLY A 163 -11.54 -12.90 -1.39
C GLY A 163 -10.66 -13.77 -2.30
N PRO A 164 -11.27 -14.75 -2.98
CA PRO A 164 -10.55 -15.63 -3.89
C PRO A 164 -9.93 -14.84 -5.05
N GLU A 165 -8.75 -15.29 -5.49
CA GLU A 165 -8.14 -14.86 -6.74
C GLU A 165 -8.57 -15.81 -7.85
N GLU A 166 -9.12 -15.24 -8.92
CA GLU A 166 -9.53 -15.99 -10.10
C GLU A 166 -8.32 -16.24 -11.02
N ASN A 167 -8.48 -17.12 -12.01
CA ASN A 167 -7.43 -17.46 -12.96
C ASN A 167 -6.94 -16.22 -13.74
N VAL A 168 -5.65 -15.91 -13.65
CA VAL A 168 -5.02 -14.74 -14.30
C VAL A 168 -5.08 -14.83 -15.84
N LEU A 169 -5.17 -16.04 -16.40
CA LEU A 169 -5.26 -16.24 -17.85
C LEU A 169 -6.67 -15.99 -18.40
N ASP A 170 -7.68 -16.07 -17.55
CA ASP A 170 -9.08 -15.86 -17.92
C ASP A 170 -9.51 -14.47 -17.53
N VAL A 171 -10.13 -13.76 -18.45
CA VAL A 171 -10.69 -12.44 -18.16
C VAL A 171 -12.20 -12.60 -17.98
N SER A 172 -12.70 -12.31 -16.79
CA SER A 172 -14.12 -12.41 -16.44
C SER A 172 -14.51 -11.35 -15.41
N ALA A 173 -15.83 -11.14 -15.24
CA ALA A 173 -16.35 -10.25 -14.21
C ALA A 173 -16.09 -10.77 -12.77
N ASP A 174 -15.75 -12.05 -12.62
CA ASP A 174 -15.53 -12.67 -11.31
C ASP A 174 -14.32 -12.08 -10.58
N HIS A 175 -13.31 -11.64 -11.34
CA HIS A 175 -12.15 -10.91 -10.81
C HIS A 175 -12.52 -9.65 -10.02
N ALA A 176 -13.68 -9.04 -10.31
CA ALA A 176 -14.16 -7.83 -9.63
C ALA A 176 -15.06 -8.13 -8.41
N LYS A 177 -15.24 -9.40 -8.01
CA LYS A 177 -16.10 -9.79 -6.88
C LYS A 177 -15.40 -9.73 -5.50
N ARG A 178 -14.12 -9.34 -5.45
CA ARG A 178 -13.36 -9.19 -4.20
C ARG A 178 -13.79 -7.94 -3.42
N TYR A 179 -13.63 -7.99 -2.10
CA TYR A 179 -14.04 -6.96 -1.14
C TYR A 179 -12.93 -5.99 -0.76
#